data_AF-A0A6B0V2E2-F1
#
_entry.id   AF-A0A6B0V2E2-F1
#
_cell.length_a   1.000
_cell.length_b   1.000
_cell.length_c   1.000
_cell.angle_alpha   90.00
_cell.angle_beta   90.00
_cell.angle_gamma   90.00
#
_symmetry.space_group_name_H-M   'P 1'
#
loop_
_entity.id
_entity.type
_entity.pdbx_description
1 polymer ?
#
loop_
_entity_poly.entity_id
_entity_poly.type
_entity_poly.pdbx_seq_one_letter_code
_entity_poly.pdbx_strand_id
1 'polypeptide(L)'
;MCKSRMTMIALLVVAILFLCHSHASLSQYSKGDYPDAKKVMRQLPLTYMLQSLGNYTNLLCGYRRFYNETRKRENKTYEKSDLVFRYKDGRIFSQPRYVREVINYTIYMANRPEPELPATSELQILFSNMNSCMITRNPHPSFPKACNLMVTKDRFFAPPQECFEKFKHHCGQQVFNYTIDGCPDPSK
;
A
#
# COMPACT_ATOMS: atom_id res chain seq x y z
N MET A 1 -62.77 22.18 -15.33
CA MET A 1 -62.01 20.99 -15.75
C MET A 1 -60.70 20.93 -14.99
N CYS A 2 -60.62 19.99 -14.04
CA CYS A 2 -59.42 19.69 -13.26
C CYS A 2 -58.33 19.12 -14.16
N LYS A 3 -57.21 19.83 -14.34
CA LYS A 3 -55.97 19.22 -14.80
C LYS A 3 -54.75 20.03 -14.38
N SER A 4 -54.57 20.21 -13.09
CA SER A 4 -53.32 20.75 -12.53
C SER A 4 -52.97 20.01 -11.25
N ARG A 5 -52.91 18.67 -11.34
CA ARG A 5 -52.63 17.80 -10.18
C ARG A 5 -51.84 16.53 -10.51
N MET A 6 -51.12 16.50 -11.63
CA MET A 6 -50.23 15.36 -11.97
C MET A 6 -48.77 15.74 -12.25
N THR A 7 -48.42 17.02 -12.32
CA THR A 7 -47.05 17.44 -12.66
C THR A 7 -46.14 17.64 -11.44
N MET A 8 -46.70 17.92 -10.25
CA MET A 8 -45.89 18.11 -9.03
C MET A 8 -45.45 16.80 -8.36
N ILE A 9 -46.13 15.68 -8.60
CA ILE A 9 -45.77 14.39 -7.97
C ILE A 9 -44.62 13.72 -8.73
N ALA A 10 -44.59 13.83 -10.07
CA ALA A 10 -43.52 13.25 -10.89
C ALA A 10 -42.15 13.91 -10.62
N LEU A 11 -42.11 15.24 -10.47
CA LEU A 11 -40.85 15.95 -10.17
C LEU A 11 -40.30 15.62 -8.77
N LEU A 12 -41.19 15.42 -7.78
CA LEU A 12 -40.78 15.06 -6.43
C LEU A 12 -40.21 13.62 -6.37
N VAL A 13 -40.81 12.68 -7.11
CA VAL A 13 -40.36 11.28 -7.19
C VAL A 13 -39.03 11.15 -7.95
N VAL A 14 -38.84 11.92 -9.03
CA VAL A 14 -37.57 11.95 -9.77
C VAL A 14 -36.44 12.55 -8.93
N ALA A 15 -36.70 13.63 -8.17
CA ALA A 15 -35.70 14.21 -7.28
C ALA A 15 -35.28 13.25 -6.16
N ILE A 16 -36.22 12.49 -5.58
CA ILE A 16 -35.93 11.48 -4.55
C ILE A 16 -35.15 10.29 -5.13
N LEU A 17 -35.46 9.84 -6.35
CA LEU A 17 -34.72 8.76 -7.01
C LEU A 17 -33.27 9.17 -7.34
N PHE A 18 -33.03 10.40 -7.80
CA PHE A 18 -31.67 10.90 -8.03
C PHE A 18 -30.87 11.14 -6.74
N LEU A 19 -31.53 11.53 -5.65
CA LEU A 19 -30.89 11.69 -4.34
C LEU A 19 -30.54 10.33 -3.71
N CYS A 20 -31.39 9.30 -3.85
CA CYS A 20 -31.10 7.96 -3.35
C CYS A 20 -29.96 7.26 -4.11
N HIS A 21 -29.76 7.55 -5.40
CA HIS A 21 -28.61 7.01 -6.15
C HIS A 21 -27.29 7.70 -5.84
N SER A 22 -27.31 8.89 -5.22
CA SER A 22 -26.09 9.61 -4.82
C SER A 22 -25.50 9.11 -3.49
N HIS A 23 -26.29 8.38 -2.68
CA HIS A 23 -25.81 7.76 -1.44
C HIS A 23 -25.35 6.31 -1.62
N ALA A 24 -25.71 5.66 -2.73
CA ALA A 24 -25.38 4.26 -3.00
C ALA A 24 -23.99 4.05 -3.65
N SER A 25 -23.42 5.07 -4.30
CA SER A 25 -22.04 5.02 -4.83
C SER A 25 -20.96 5.36 -3.79
N LEU A 26 -21.37 5.74 -2.57
CA LEU A 26 -20.49 5.96 -1.42
C LEU A 26 -20.62 4.87 -0.35
N SER A 27 -21.15 3.70 -0.71
CA SER A 27 -21.15 2.54 0.17
C SER A 27 -19.86 1.74 -0.05
N GLN A 28 -19.09 1.54 1.04
CA GLN A 28 -17.91 0.65 1.13
C GLN A 28 -16.51 1.19 0.76
N TYR A 29 -16.16 2.45 1.03
CA TYR A 29 -14.79 2.68 1.51
C TYR A 29 -14.70 2.06 2.90
N SER A 30 -14.33 0.78 2.98
CA SER A 30 -13.99 0.23 4.27
C SER A 30 -12.87 1.10 4.85
N LYS A 31 -12.94 1.38 6.15
CA LYS A 31 -11.91 2.19 6.81
C LYS A 31 -10.53 1.58 6.51
N GLY A 32 -9.66 2.35 5.86
CA GLY A 32 -8.28 1.96 5.59
C GLY A 32 -7.98 1.43 4.18
N ASP A 33 -8.96 1.21 3.31
CA ASP A 33 -8.70 0.90 1.89
C ASP A 33 -8.21 2.15 1.15
N TYR A 34 -7.26 1.96 0.23
CA TYR A 34 -6.65 3.02 -0.58
C TYR A 34 -6.27 4.28 0.24
N PRO A 35 -5.52 4.11 1.35
CA PRO A 35 -5.20 5.19 2.27
C PRO A 35 -4.29 6.24 1.63
N ASP A 36 -4.21 7.42 2.25
CA ASP A 36 -3.13 8.37 1.98
C ASP A 36 -1.77 7.70 2.25
N ALA A 37 -1.02 7.42 1.19
CA ALA A 37 0.24 6.71 1.28
C ALA A 37 1.31 7.53 2.01
N LYS A 38 1.26 8.86 1.94
CA LYS A 38 2.20 9.73 2.66
C LYS A 38 2.01 9.59 4.17
N LYS A 39 0.76 9.47 4.61
CA LYS A 39 0.45 9.20 6.02
C LYS A 39 0.93 7.80 6.44
N VAL A 40 0.66 6.78 5.63
CA VAL A 40 1.12 5.41 5.91
C VAL A 40 2.64 5.33 6.02
N MET A 41 3.38 5.95 5.09
CA MET A 41 4.84 5.96 5.12
C MET A 41 5.42 6.53 6.43
N ARG A 42 4.78 7.55 6.99
CA ARG A 42 5.18 8.17 8.26
C ARG A 42 4.82 7.30 9.47
N GLN A 43 3.67 6.65 9.45
CA GLN A 43 3.18 5.85 10.59
C GLN A 43 3.77 4.44 10.62
N LEU A 44 4.08 3.86 9.46
CA LEU A 44 4.64 2.53 9.28
C LEU A 44 5.98 2.59 8.54
N PRO A 45 7.01 3.27 9.10
CA PRO A 45 8.29 3.47 8.41
C PRO A 45 9.09 2.17 8.25
N LEU A 46 8.75 1.10 8.99
CA LEU A 46 9.38 -0.21 8.88
C LEU A 46 8.33 -1.31 9.08
N THR A 47 8.24 -2.21 8.11
CA THR A 47 7.34 -3.37 8.16
C THR A 47 7.99 -4.58 7.49
N TYR A 48 7.66 -5.77 7.97
CA TYR A 48 8.17 -7.05 7.55
C TYR A 48 7.11 -7.79 6.74
N MET A 49 7.55 -8.50 5.70
CA MET A 49 6.66 -9.27 4.84
C MET A 49 6.22 -10.53 5.58
N LEU A 50 4.93 -10.61 5.89
CA LEU A 50 4.32 -11.79 6.48
C LEU A 50 3.80 -12.74 5.40
N GLN A 51 3.11 -12.19 4.39
CA GLN A 51 2.55 -12.96 3.28
C GLN A 51 2.79 -12.27 1.94
N SER A 52 2.89 -13.07 0.88
CA SER A 52 2.88 -12.59 -0.50
C SER A 52 2.05 -13.49 -1.40
N LEU A 53 1.43 -12.91 -2.43
CA LEU A 53 0.87 -13.65 -3.56
C LEU A 53 1.98 -14.30 -4.41
N GLY A 54 3.18 -13.70 -4.41
CA GLY A 54 4.34 -14.19 -5.13
C GLY A 54 5.15 -15.19 -4.30
N ASN A 55 5.63 -16.25 -4.96
CA ASN A 55 6.60 -17.16 -4.35
C ASN A 55 8.02 -16.63 -4.55
N TYR A 56 8.67 -16.20 -3.47
CA TYR A 56 10.08 -15.85 -3.47
C TYR A 56 10.88 -17.04 -2.93
N THR A 57 11.27 -17.94 -3.83
CA THR A 57 12.02 -19.15 -3.46
C THR A 57 13.30 -18.80 -2.69
N ASN A 58 13.56 -19.56 -1.62
CA ASN A 58 14.70 -19.38 -0.71
C ASN A 58 14.75 -18.03 0.03
N LEU A 59 13.71 -17.21 -0.06
CA LEU A 59 13.57 -16.02 0.79
C LEU A 59 13.35 -16.49 2.23
N LEU A 60 14.19 -16.00 3.14
CA LEU A 60 14.01 -16.19 4.57
C LEU A 60 13.00 -15.16 5.09
N CYS A 61 13.30 -13.89 4.83
CA CYS A 61 12.46 -12.77 5.22
C CYS A 61 12.62 -11.60 4.26
N GLY A 62 11.65 -10.69 4.28
CA GLY A 62 11.73 -9.42 3.59
C GLY A 62 11.17 -8.29 4.45
N TYR A 63 11.64 -7.08 4.24
CA TYR A 63 11.07 -5.90 4.88
C TYR A 63 11.03 -4.72 3.93
N ARG A 64 10.09 -3.82 4.17
CA ARG A 64 10.01 -2.51 3.53
C ARG A 64 10.28 -1.43 4.56
N ARG A 65 11.12 -0.48 4.18
CA ARG A 65 11.34 0.73 4.98
C ARG A 65 11.11 2.01 4.16
N PHE A 66 10.65 3.04 4.85
CA PHE A 66 10.55 4.41 4.38
C PHE A 66 11.41 5.29 5.28
N TYR A 67 12.30 6.10 4.70
CA TYR A 67 13.26 6.89 5.45
C TYR A 67 13.70 8.13 4.69
N ASN A 68 14.32 9.07 5.40
CA ASN A 68 14.97 10.23 4.81
C ASN A 68 16.49 10.02 4.77
N GLU A 69 17.12 10.38 3.65
CA GLU A 69 18.57 10.37 3.48
C GLU A 69 19.05 11.77 3.13
N THR A 70 19.92 12.34 3.96
CA THR A 70 20.54 13.64 3.68
C THR A 70 21.88 13.44 2.98
N ARG A 71 21.98 13.93 1.74
CA ARG A 71 23.23 13.95 0.98
C ARG A 71 23.99 15.23 1.28
N LYS A 72 24.97 15.14 2.17
CA LYS A 72 25.76 16.29 2.66
C LYS A 72 26.37 17.14 1.53
N ARG A 73 26.87 16.50 0.46
CA ARG A 73 27.46 17.20 -0.69
C ARG A 73 26.49 18.15 -1.39
N GLU A 74 25.20 17.82 -1.38
CA GLU A 74 24.14 18.58 -2.05
C GLU A 74 23.32 19.42 -1.07
N ASN A 75 23.54 19.26 0.24
CA ASN A 75 22.70 19.78 1.33
C ASN A 75 21.20 19.54 1.09
N LYS A 76 20.86 18.36 0.56
CA LYS A 76 19.49 17.96 0.22
C LYS A 76 19.09 16.69 0.95
N THR A 77 17.85 16.65 1.41
CA THR A 77 17.23 15.48 2.04
C THR A 77 16.24 14.85 1.07
N TYR A 78 16.35 13.54 0.90
CA TYR A 78 15.52 12.76 0.00
C TYR A 78 14.71 11.75 0.81
N GLU A 79 13.42 11.67 0.52
CA GLU A 79 12.60 10.57 1.00
C GLU A 79 12.84 9.35 0.12
N LYS A 80 13.00 8.18 0.75
CA LYS A 80 13.35 6.93 0.09
C LYS A 80 12.47 5.79 0.58
N SER A 81 12.22 4.85 -0.33
CA SER A 81 11.65 3.54 0.00
C SER A 81 12.65 2.47 -0.38
N ASP A 82 12.77 1.44 0.45
CA ASP A 82 13.66 0.31 0.19
C ASP A 82 12.93 -0.99 0.52
N LEU A 83 12.99 -1.93 -0.43
CA LEU A 83 12.55 -3.30 -0.25
C LEU A 83 13.80 -4.16 -0.11
N VAL A 84 13.94 -4.80 1.05
CA VAL A 84 15.10 -5.62 1.37
C VAL A 84 14.68 -7.07 1.54
N PHE A 85 15.45 -7.96 0.95
CA PHE A 85 15.28 -9.41 1.00
C PHE A 85 16.53 -10.08 1.54
N ARG A 86 16.33 -11.01 2.47
CA ARG A 86 17.36 -11.89 3.03
C ARG A 86 17.07 -13.30 2.56
N TYR A 87 18.01 -13.91 1.85
CA TYR A 87 17.90 -15.28 1.38
C TYR A 87 18.62 -16.26 2.34
N LYS A 88 18.21 -17.53 2.30
CA LYS A 88 18.77 -18.61 3.14
C LYS A 88 20.27 -18.86 2.90
N ASP A 89 20.75 -18.59 1.69
CA ASP A 89 22.16 -18.71 1.26
C ASP A 89 23.06 -17.60 1.81
N GLY A 90 22.51 -16.65 2.55
CA GLY A 90 23.27 -15.52 3.06
C GLY A 90 23.35 -14.32 2.10
N ARG A 91 22.65 -14.34 0.96
CA ARG A 91 22.54 -13.18 0.09
C ARG A 91 21.55 -12.15 0.63
N ILE A 92 21.89 -10.87 0.47
CA ILE A 92 20.99 -9.74 0.74
C ILE A 92 20.75 -9.01 -0.57
N PHE A 93 19.49 -8.69 -0.83
CA PHE A 93 19.08 -7.85 -1.92
C PHE A 93 18.38 -6.61 -1.37
N SER A 94 18.75 -5.44 -1.86
CA SER A 94 18.17 -4.16 -1.45
C SER A 94 17.90 -3.33 -2.70
N GLN A 95 16.79 -2.59 -2.68
CA GLN A 95 16.36 -1.74 -3.78
C GLN A 95 15.97 -0.35 -3.24
N PRO A 96 16.94 0.46 -2.82
CA PRO A 96 16.65 1.81 -2.37
C PRO A 96 16.23 2.66 -3.57
N ARG A 97 15.04 3.26 -3.49
CA ARG A 97 14.48 4.15 -4.49
C ARG A 97 14.17 5.52 -3.90
N TYR A 98 14.35 6.55 -4.70
CA TYR A 98 13.96 7.92 -4.40
C TYR A 98 12.46 8.08 -4.60
N VAL A 99 11.74 8.54 -3.58
CA VAL A 99 10.34 8.92 -3.72
C VAL A 99 10.28 10.23 -4.50
N ARG A 100 9.56 10.23 -5.61
CA ARG A 100 9.35 11.41 -6.46
C ARG A 100 8.10 12.15 -6.05
N GLU A 101 7.03 11.39 -5.97
CA GLU A 101 5.69 11.90 -5.75
C GLU A 101 4.85 10.83 -5.08
N VAL A 102 3.87 11.27 -4.30
CA VAL A 102 2.85 10.42 -3.71
C VAL A 102 1.50 11.00 -4.11
N ILE A 103 0.72 10.23 -4.87
CA ILE A 103 -0.62 10.61 -5.30
C ILE A 103 -1.58 9.59 -4.71
N ASN A 104 -2.43 10.04 -3.78
CA ASN A 104 -3.37 9.19 -3.05
C ASN A 104 -2.64 8.00 -2.39
N TYR A 105 -2.93 6.78 -2.84
CA TYR A 105 -2.38 5.53 -2.33
C TYR A 105 -1.18 5.00 -3.12
N THR A 106 -0.72 5.75 -4.13
CA THR A 106 0.38 5.35 -5.02
C THR A 106 1.64 6.18 -4.73
N ILE A 107 2.78 5.50 -4.62
CA ILE A 107 4.11 6.07 -4.45
C ILE A 107 4.87 5.89 -5.76
N TYR A 108 5.24 7.00 -6.39
CA TYR A 108 6.06 7.03 -7.60
C TYR A 108 7.52 7.18 -7.22
N MET A 109 8.37 6.30 -7.75
CA MET A 109 9.76 6.17 -7.32
C MET A 109 10.75 6.06 -8.48
N ALA A 110 11.98 6.51 -8.26
CA ALA A 110 13.06 6.46 -9.22
C ALA A 110 14.34 5.85 -8.64
N ASN A 111 15.22 5.36 -9.52
CA ASN A 111 16.55 4.86 -9.14
C ASN A 111 17.54 5.96 -8.73
N ARG A 112 17.33 7.18 -9.24
CA ARG A 112 18.27 8.29 -9.08
C ARG A 112 17.59 9.49 -8.41
N PRO A 113 18.35 10.41 -7.80
CA PRO A 113 17.81 11.56 -7.07
C PRO A 113 17.44 12.77 -7.94
N GLU A 114 17.91 12.86 -9.19
CA GLU A 114 17.82 14.09 -9.99
C GLU A 114 16.36 14.39 -10.38
N PRO A 115 15.77 15.54 -9.98
CA PRO A 115 14.33 15.78 -10.06
C PRO A 115 13.74 15.75 -11.48
N GLU A 116 14.54 16.05 -12.49
CA GLU A 116 14.16 16.02 -13.90
C GLU A 116 13.94 14.60 -14.47
N LEU A 117 14.45 13.57 -13.78
CA LEU A 117 14.29 12.19 -14.22
C LEU A 117 12.93 11.63 -13.78
N PRO A 118 12.15 11.02 -14.70
CA PRO A 118 10.82 10.52 -14.39
C PRO A 118 10.88 9.36 -13.37
N ALA A 119 9.73 9.07 -12.76
CA ALA A 119 9.56 7.85 -11.98
C ALA A 119 9.74 6.62 -12.89
N THR A 120 10.38 5.58 -12.36
CA THR A 120 10.68 4.33 -13.07
C THR A 120 9.94 3.13 -12.50
N SER A 121 9.23 3.33 -11.39
CA SER A 121 8.57 2.27 -10.63
C SER A 121 7.51 2.85 -9.71
N GLU A 122 6.53 2.03 -9.39
CA GLU A 122 5.40 2.40 -8.54
C GLU A 122 5.22 1.39 -7.41
N LEU A 123 4.66 1.87 -6.31
CA LEU A 123 4.13 1.03 -5.23
C LEU A 123 2.76 1.55 -4.82
N GLN A 124 1.77 0.67 -4.78
CA GLN A 124 0.44 0.99 -4.28
C GLN A 124 0.30 0.44 -2.86
N ILE A 125 -0.30 1.23 -1.96
CA ILE A 125 -0.75 0.79 -0.64
C ILE A 125 -2.25 0.55 -0.75
N LEU A 126 -2.69 -0.70 -0.84
CA LEU A 126 -4.09 -1.03 -1.08
C LEU A 126 -4.93 -0.95 0.19
N PHE A 127 -4.29 -1.15 1.34
CA PHE A 127 -4.92 -1.04 2.66
C PHE A 127 -3.86 -0.73 3.73
N SER A 128 -4.25 -0.02 4.77
CA SER A 128 -3.48 0.10 6.01
C SER A 128 -4.41 0.40 7.18
N ASN A 129 -4.17 -0.25 8.32
CA ASN A 129 -4.80 0.14 9.58
C ASN A 129 -4.04 1.24 10.32
N MET A 130 -3.02 1.83 9.66
CA MET A 130 -2.20 2.95 10.14
C MET A 130 -1.34 2.68 11.37
N ASN A 131 -1.45 1.51 11.98
CA ASN A 131 -0.82 1.21 13.26
C ASN A 131 0.14 0.02 13.20
N SER A 132 -0.20 -1.01 12.43
CA SER A 132 0.53 -2.28 12.50
C SER A 132 0.69 -3.04 11.21
N CYS A 133 -0.15 -2.79 10.19
CA CYS A 133 -0.07 -3.50 8.93
C CYS A 133 -0.40 -2.62 7.73
N MET A 134 0.14 -3.01 6.57
CA MET A 134 -0.25 -2.46 5.28
C MET A 134 -0.17 -3.54 4.19
N ILE A 135 -0.99 -3.38 3.16
CA ILE A 135 -0.96 -4.25 1.98
C ILE A 135 -0.38 -3.44 0.84
N THR A 136 0.69 -3.96 0.25
CA THR A 136 1.40 -3.30 -0.84
C THR A 136 1.31 -4.09 -2.12
N ARG A 137 1.23 -3.39 -3.26
CA ARG A 137 1.23 -4.00 -4.60
C ARG A 137 2.19 -3.25 -5.52
N ASN A 138 2.97 -3.98 -6.31
CA ASN A 138 3.59 -3.42 -7.51
C ASN A 138 2.57 -3.52 -8.66
N PRO A 139 2.09 -2.40 -9.22
CA PRO A 139 1.08 -2.44 -10.27
C PRO A 139 1.63 -2.80 -11.66
N HIS A 140 2.95 -2.91 -11.82
CA HIS A 140 3.56 -3.14 -13.12
C HIS A 140 3.20 -4.54 -13.68
N PRO A 141 2.72 -4.65 -14.94
CA PRO A 141 2.19 -5.90 -15.50
C PRO A 141 3.17 -7.10 -15.48
N SER A 142 4.48 -6.84 -15.54
CA SER A 142 5.52 -7.87 -15.44
C SER A 142 5.63 -8.51 -14.05
N PHE A 143 5.00 -7.94 -13.01
CA PHE A 143 5.04 -8.44 -11.64
C PHE A 143 3.62 -8.65 -11.07
N PRO A 144 2.75 -9.43 -11.76
CA PRO A 144 1.32 -9.51 -11.41
C PRO A 144 1.07 -10.16 -10.04
N LYS A 145 2.07 -10.88 -9.50
CA LYS A 145 2.01 -11.54 -8.19
C LYS A 145 2.71 -10.76 -7.07
N ALA A 146 3.24 -9.56 -7.33
CA ALA A 146 3.92 -8.76 -6.32
C ALA A 146 2.91 -7.99 -5.45
N CYS A 147 2.18 -8.72 -4.60
CA CYS A 147 1.21 -8.22 -3.64
C CYS A 147 1.55 -8.79 -2.25
N ASN A 148 1.84 -7.94 -1.26
CA ASN A 148 2.41 -8.37 0.01
C ASN A 148 1.63 -7.79 1.20
N LEU A 149 1.37 -8.64 2.19
CA LEU A 149 0.97 -8.23 3.53
C LEU A 149 2.23 -7.92 4.33
N MET A 150 2.37 -6.65 4.71
CA MET A 150 3.47 -6.13 5.48
C MET A 150 2.99 -5.80 6.90
N VAL A 151 3.74 -6.19 7.91
CA VAL A 151 3.37 -6.03 9.33
C VAL A 151 4.54 -5.52 10.15
N THR A 152 4.26 -4.76 11.19
CA THR A 152 5.25 -4.31 12.18
C THR A 152 5.84 -5.49 12.96
N LYS A 153 7.04 -5.32 13.52
CA LYS A 153 7.78 -6.38 14.22
C LYS A 153 7.01 -6.95 15.41
N ASP A 154 6.39 -6.09 16.21
CA ASP A 154 5.62 -6.44 17.40
C ASP A 154 4.31 -7.19 17.08
N ARG A 155 3.80 -7.02 15.85
CA ARG A 155 2.58 -7.70 15.39
C ARG A 155 2.84 -8.84 14.42
N PHE A 156 4.08 -9.27 14.20
CA PHE A 156 4.39 -10.29 13.21
C PHE A 156 3.73 -11.65 13.50
N PHE A 157 3.78 -12.10 14.76
CA PHE A 157 3.22 -13.38 15.18
C PHE A 157 1.74 -13.32 15.60
N ALA A 158 1.20 -12.12 15.78
CA ALA A 158 -0.20 -11.87 16.13
C ALA A 158 -0.74 -10.63 15.40
N PRO A 159 -0.79 -10.66 14.05
CA PRO A 159 -1.27 -9.53 13.27
C PRO A 159 -2.80 -9.40 13.40
N PRO A 160 -3.36 -8.19 13.30
CA PRO A 160 -4.80 -8.01 13.35
C PRO A 160 -5.55 -8.78 12.26
N GLN A 161 -6.68 -9.38 12.62
CA GLN A 161 -7.49 -10.20 11.70
C GLN A 161 -7.92 -9.44 10.44
N GLU A 162 -8.25 -8.16 10.59
CA GLU A 162 -8.60 -7.26 9.47
C GLU A 162 -7.52 -7.23 8.37
N CYS A 163 -6.24 -7.35 8.74
CA CYS A 163 -5.13 -7.31 7.78
C CYS A 163 -5.15 -8.53 6.86
N PHE A 164 -5.51 -9.71 7.38
CA PHE A 164 -5.65 -10.93 6.57
C PHE A 164 -6.87 -10.87 5.67
N GLU A 165 -8.01 -10.42 6.21
CA GLU A 165 -9.24 -10.27 5.43
C GLU A 165 -9.04 -9.32 4.26
N LYS A 166 -8.35 -8.20 4.52
CA LYS A 166 -8.00 -7.23 3.50
C LYS A 166 -6.98 -7.75 2.51
N PHE A 167 -6.02 -8.55 2.96
CA PHE A 167 -5.04 -9.15 2.05
C PHE A 167 -5.73 -10.12 1.09
N LYS A 168 -6.63 -10.95 1.62
CA LYS A 168 -7.45 -11.85 0.81
C LYS A 168 -8.33 -11.10 -0.19
N HIS A 169 -8.93 -9.99 0.23
CA HIS A 169 -9.76 -9.16 -0.64
C HIS A 169 -8.96 -8.51 -1.79
N HIS A 170 -7.79 -7.93 -1.48
CA HIS A 170 -7.00 -7.17 -2.45
C HIS A 170 -6.03 -8.02 -3.30
N CYS A 171 -5.51 -9.11 -2.75
CA CYS A 171 -4.46 -9.93 -3.37
C CYS A 171 -4.89 -11.37 -3.68
N GLY A 172 -6.01 -11.88 -3.14
CA GLY A 172 -6.50 -13.24 -3.39
C GLY A 172 -6.06 -14.28 -2.36
N GLN A 173 -6.25 -15.57 -2.66
CA GLN A 173 -6.19 -16.67 -1.68
C GLN A 173 -4.93 -17.54 -1.70
N GLN A 174 -4.17 -17.58 -2.80
CA GLN A 174 -2.94 -18.36 -2.87
C GLN A 174 -1.79 -17.54 -2.28
N VAL A 175 -1.39 -17.86 -1.05
CA VAL A 175 -0.44 -17.05 -0.29
C VAL A 175 0.80 -17.85 0.10
N PHE A 176 1.96 -17.21 0.08
CA PHE A 176 3.22 -17.71 0.59
C PHE A 176 3.56 -16.96 1.88
N ASN A 177 3.84 -17.68 2.95
CA ASN A 177 4.22 -17.12 4.25
C ASN A 177 5.76 -17.00 4.35
N TYR A 178 6.22 -15.97 5.05
CA TYR A 178 7.63 -15.74 5.33
C TYR A 178 7.87 -15.58 6.83
N THR A 179 9.11 -15.72 7.28
CA THR A 179 9.50 -15.49 8.68
C THR A 179 10.08 -14.09 8.87
N ILE A 180 10.18 -13.65 10.12
CA ILE A 180 10.95 -12.48 10.56
C ILE A 180 12.30 -12.89 11.17
N ASP A 181 12.52 -14.18 11.43
CA ASP A 181 13.73 -14.67 12.06
C ASP A 181 14.94 -14.50 11.13
N GLY A 182 16.05 -14.00 11.69
CA GLY A 182 17.28 -13.75 10.93
C GLY A 182 17.19 -12.57 9.97
N CYS A 183 16.12 -11.76 10.05
CA CYS A 183 16.03 -10.52 9.27
C CYS A 183 17.02 -9.48 9.81
N PRO A 184 17.78 -8.80 8.93
CA PRO A 184 18.62 -7.67 9.35
C PRO A 184 17.76 -6.65 10.09
N ASP A 185 18.26 -6.14 11.22
CA ASP A 185 17.59 -5.07 11.94
C ASP A 185 18.09 -3.73 11.38
N PRO A 186 17.28 -2.98 10.62
CA PRO A 186 17.70 -1.71 10.05
C PRO A 186 17.69 -0.57 11.06
N SER A 187 17.29 -0.82 12.32
CA SER A 187 17.34 0.16 13.42
C SER A 187 18.68 0.21 14.16
N LYS A 188 19.62 -0.69 13.81
CA LYS A 188 20.97 -0.76 14.35
C LYS A 188 22.00 -0.20 13.38
#